data_AF-C6TF51-F1
#
_entry.id   AF-C6TF51-F1
#
_cell.length_a   1.000
_cell.length_b   1.000
_cell.length_c   1.000
_cell.angle_alpha   90.00
_cell.angle_beta   90.00
_cell.angle_gamma   90.00
#
_symmetry.space_group_name_H-M   'P 1'
#
loop_
_entity.id
_entity.type
_entity.pdbx_description
1 polymer ?
#
loop_
_entity_poly.entity_id
_entity_poly.type
_entity_poly.pdbx_seq_one_letter_code
_entity_poly.pdbx_strand_id
1 'polypeptide(L)'
;MATDCNCNKGFADSYMLLKPEDASFFDLFRVLFKGNLSQRNFVESHADGDALDESLGHRWLIVISILAQKLLQLVAKPLPLFGSCVEFLLNLVALNGGGFSIVLNFLGGKLVLPNPESENYLSFIGNLDIRAKLEDAVQREDSKYYPALSMMASKACYNNAAYLKTTVEDYWKMEFVGFYNCLNEYQGKTTTQVLIALDKHEDRHTYVVAFRGNRSL
;
A
#
# COMPACT_ATOMS: atom_id res chain seq x y z
N MET A 1 10.47 -16.46 -20.20
CA MET A 1 11.70 -15.66 -20.42
C MET A 1 11.78 -14.69 -19.26
N ALA A 2 12.68 -14.92 -18.31
CA ALA A 2 12.98 -13.93 -17.29
C ALA A 2 13.78 -12.83 -17.97
N THR A 3 13.18 -11.65 -18.10
CA THR A 3 13.91 -10.44 -18.49
C THR A 3 14.84 -10.09 -17.33
N ASP A 4 16.15 -10.28 -17.53
CA ASP A 4 17.17 -9.66 -16.69
C ASP A 4 16.93 -8.14 -16.73
N CYS A 5 16.27 -7.62 -15.68
CA CYS A 5 16.24 -6.19 -15.41
C CYS A 5 17.64 -5.77 -15.02
N ASN A 6 18.47 -5.47 -16.02
CA ASN A 6 19.78 -4.87 -15.79
C ASN A 6 19.52 -3.43 -15.31
N CYS A 7 19.45 -3.23 -13.99
CA CYS A 7 19.29 -1.90 -13.40
C CYS A 7 20.34 -0.95 -14.00
N ASN A 8 19.93 0.23 -14.45
CA ASN A 8 20.87 1.24 -14.91
C ASN A 8 21.69 1.72 -13.69
N LYS A 9 22.94 1.26 -13.59
CA LYS A 9 23.84 1.49 -12.45
C LYS A 9 24.65 2.80 -12.57
N GLY A 10 24.38 3.63 -13.57
CA GLY A 10 25.04 4.93 -13.76
C GLY A 10 24.52 6.05 -12.84
N PHE A 11 23.91 5.73 -11.69
CA PHE A 11 23.35 6.74 -10.78
C PHE A 11 24.38 7.31 -9.80
N ALA A 12 25.51 6.63 -9.58
CA ALA A 12 26.57 7.06 -8.67
C ALA A 12 27.94 6.50 -9.08
N ASP A 13 28.99 7.31 -8.93
CA ASP A 13 30.38 6.90 -9.19
C ASP A 13 30.90 5.85 -8.18
N SER A 14 30.34 5.86 -6.97
CA SER A 14 30.61 4.89 -5.90
C SER A 14 29.30 4.48 -5.23
N TYR A 15 29.02 3.17 -5.18
CA TYR A 15 27.86 2.62 -4.48
C TYR A 15 28.18 1.28 -3.83
N MET A 16 27.40 0.91 -2.82
CA MET A 16 27.40 -0.41 -2.18
C MET A 16 25.96 -0.91 -2.04
N LEU A 17 25.61 -1.96 -2.77
CA LEU A 17 24.29 -2.59 -2.74
C LEU A 17 24.37 -3.90 -1.94
N LEU A 18 23.49 -4.03 -0.95
CA LEU A 18 23.35 -5.23 -0.14
C LEU A 18 22.15 -6.03 -0.64
N LYS A 19 22.36 -7.31 -0.96
CA LYS A 19 21.33 -8.26 -1.37
C LYS A 19 21.06 -9.25 -0.23
N PRO A 20 20.20 -8.90 0.75
CA PRO A 20 19.97 -9.74 1.93
C PRO A 20 19.36 -11.11 1.60
N GLU A 21 18.75 -11.25 0.42
CA GLU A 21 18.19 -12.50 -0.10
C GLU A 21 19.27 -13.56 -0.35
N ASP A 22 20.44 -13.14 -0.84
CA ASP A 22 21.57 -14.00 -1.15
C ASP A 22 22.51 -14.22 0.05
N ALA A 23 22.27 -13.54 1.18
CA ALA A 23 23.10 -13.63 2.37
C ALA A 23 22.66 -14.80 3.26
N SER A 24 23.51 -15.82 3.43
CA SER A 24 23.30 -16.87 4.45
C SER A 24 23.71 -16.41 5.85
N PHE A 25 23.15 -17.03 6.89
CA PHE A 25 23.59 -16.83 8.28
C PHE A 25 25.09 -17.13 8.46
N PHE A 26 25.62 -18.13 7.73
CA PHE A 26 27.06 -18.44 7.73
C PHE A 26 27.90 -17.36 7.07
N ASP A 27 27.35 -16.69 6.06
CA ASP A 27 28.05 -15.60 5.40
C ASP A 27 28.13 -14.37 6.30
N LEU A 28 27.05 -14.06 7.03
CA LEU A 28 27.02 -13.02 8.07
C LEU A 28 28.06 -13.30 9.17
N PHE A 29 28.13 -14.53 9.67
CA PHE A 29 29.17 -14.94 10.62
C PHE A 29 30.57 -14.76 10.02
N ARG A 30 30.79 -15.19 8.78
CA ARG A 30 32.08 -14.98 8.10
C ARG A 30 32.42 -13.51 7.90
N VAL A 31 31.46 -12.57 7.78
CA VAL A 31 31.76 -11.12 7.67
C VAL A 31 32.38 -10.61 8.97
N LEU A 32 31.89 -11.09 10.11
CA LEU A 32 32.40 -10.69 11.42
C LEU A 32 33.86 -11.10 11.63
N PHE A 33 34.25 -12.27 11.11
CA PHE A 33 35.58 -12.87 11.37
C PHE A 33 36.57 -12.83 10.20
N LYS A 34 36.13 -12.62 8.95
CA LYS A 34 37.00 -12.58 7.75
C LYS A 34 36.74 -11.34 6.90
N GLY A 35 37.81 -10.61 6.58
CA GLY A 35 37.74 -9.26 5.99
C GLY A 35 37.32 -9.13 4.53
N ASN A 36 37.26 -10.22 3.77
CA ASN A 36 36.96 -10.11 2.34
C ASN A 36 35.46 -9.88 2.08
N LEU A 37 35.08 -8.62 1.92
CA LEU A 37 33.70 -8.18 1.61
C LEU A 37 33.41 -8.14 0.10
N SER A 38 34.40 -7.77 -0.72
CA SER A 38 34.26 -7.57 -2.18
C SER A 38 34.03 -8.86 -2.98
N GLN A 39 34.33 -10.03 -2.39
CA GLN A 39 34.20 -11.33 -3.05
C GLN A 39 32.88 -12.05 -2.73
N ARG A 40 31.91 -11.37 -2.11
CA ARG A 40 30.70 -12.01 -1.60
C ARG A 40 29.48 -11.68 -2.45
N ASN A 41 28.70 -12.71 -2.77
CA ASN A 41 27.55 -12.60 -3.67
C ASN A 41 26.45 -11.61 -3.21
N PHE A 42 26.38 -11.31 -1.91
CA PHE A 42 25.39 -10.39 -1.34
C PHE A 42 25.86 -8.93 -1.22
N VAL A 43 27.10 -8.61 -1.62
CA VAL A 43 27.65 -7.24 -1.62
C VAL A 43 28.09 -6.89 -3.03
N GLU A 44 27.45 -5.91 -3.64
CA GLU A 44 27.84 -5.36 -4.94
C GLU A 44 28.38 -3.94 -4.74
N SER A 45 29.66 -3.71 -5.03
CA SER A 45 30.33 -2.42 -4.83
C SER A 45 31.06 -1.97 -6.09
N HIS A 46 31.05 -0.67 -6.37
CA HIS A 46 31.78 -0.02 -7.47
C HIS A 46 32.92 0.89 -6.96
N ALA A 47 33.38 0.72 -5.71
CA ALA A 47 34.51 1.46 -5.18
C ALA A 47 35.86 0.75 -5.44
N ASP A 48 36.90 1.52 -5.78
CA ASP A 48 38.29 1.05 -5.82
C ASP A 48 38.63 0.36 -4.49
N GLY A 49 39.23 -0.82 -4.58
CA GLY A 49 39.28 -1.84 -3.53
C GLY A 49 39.95 -1.48 -2.19
N ASP A 50 40.45 -0.25 -2.03
CA ASP A 50 41.18 0.23 -0.84
C ASP A 50 40.39 1.23 0.03
N ALA A 51 39.17 1.63 -0.36
CA ALA A 51 38.39 2.63 0.39
C ALA A 51 37.43 2.05 1.46
N LEU A 52 37.25 0.73 1.52
CA LEU A 52 36.45 0.08 2.57
C LEU A 52 37.36 -0.18 3.78
N ASP A 53 37.54 0.85 4.59
CA ASP A 53 38.24 0.78 5.88
C ASP A 53 37.79 -0.46 6.66
N GLU A 54 38.73 -1.39 6.87
CA GLU A 54 38.55 -2.73 7.44
C GLU A 54 38.17 -2.72 8.94
N SER A 55 37.65 -1.61 9.46
CA SER A 55 37.32 -1.50 10.87
C SER A 55 36.21 -2.49 11.24
N LEU A 56 36.40 -3.16 12.38
CA LEU A 56 35.42 -4.11 12.92
C LEU A 56 34.03 -3.47 13.08
N GLY A 57 33.96 -2.15 13.27
CA GLY A 57 32.72 -1.38 13.32
C GLY A 57 31.94 -1.37 12.00
N HIS A 58 32.61 -1.17 10.86
CA HIS A 58 31.93 -1.20 9.55
C HIS A 58 31.39 -2.60 9.22
N ARG A 59 32.16 -3.65 9.52
CA ARG A 59 31.72 -5.05 9.36
C ARG A 59 30.50 -5.37 10.22
N TRP A 60 30.49 -4.88 11.45
CA TRP A 60 29.36 -5.01 12.38
C TRP A 60 28.11 -4.29 11.88
N LEU A 61 28.26 -3.06 11.36
CA LEU A 61 27.15 -2.30 10.78
C LEU A 61 26.53 -3.03 9.58
N ILE A 62 27.34 -3.56 8.65
CA ILE A 62 26.84 -4.34 7.50
C ILE A 62 26.01 -5.55 7.98
N VAL A 63 26.51 -6.27 8.99
CA VAL A 63 25.82 -7.44 9.55
C VAL A 63 24.49 -7.03 10.18
N ILE A 64 24.46 -5.96 11.00
CA ILE A 64 23.22 -5.45 11.58
C ILE A 64 22.24 -5.01 10.49
N SER A 65 22.70 -4.29 9.47
CA SER A 65 21.85 -3.83 8.36
C SER A 65 21.20 -5.01 7.63
N ILE A 66 21.95 -6.07 7.31
CA ILE A 66 21.39 -7.26 6.67
C ILE A 66 20.42 -8.01 7.59
N LEU A 67 20.74 -8.13 8.89
CA LEU A 67 19.84 -8.73 9.87
C LEU A 67 18.53 -7.94 9.99
N ALA A 68 18.61 -6.60 10.05
CA ALA A 68 17.46 -5.72 10.05
C ALA A 68 16.64 -5.87 8.76
N GLN A 69 17.28 -5.91 7.59
CA GLN A 69 16.59 -6.16 6.30
C GLN A 69 15.89 -7.52 6.28
N LYS A 70 16.54 -8.60 6.73
CA LYS A 70 15.90 -9.93 6.84
C LYS A 70 14.73 -9.94 7.81
N LEU A 71 14.84 -9.23 8.93
CA LEU A 71 13.73 -9.08 9.89
C LEU A 71 12.57 -8.31 9.27
N LEU A 72 12.84 -7.20 8.58
CA LEU A 72 11.82 -6.43 7.87
C LEU A 72 11.13 -7.28 6.79
N GLN A 73 11.88 -8.05 6.00
CA GLN A 73 11.33 -8.99 5.02
C GLN A 73 10.50 -10.09 5.68
N LEU A 74 10.90 -10.58 6.86
CA LEU A 74 10.15 -11.57 7.62
C LEU A 74 8.82 -11.00 8.12
N VAL A 75 8.80 -9.77 8.62
CA VAL A 75 7.60 -9.07 9.10
C VAL A 75 6.70 -8.61 7.94
N ALA A 76 7.28 -8.28 6.79
CA ALA A 76 6.52 -7.88 5.59
C ALA A 76 5.64 -9.02 5.06
N LYS A 77 6.07 -10.28 5.17
CA LYS A 77 5.31 -11.44 4.68
C LYS A 77 3.94 -11.66 5.34
N PRO A 78 3.79 -11.61 6.68
CA PRO A 78 2.49 -11.73 7.35
C PRO A 78 1.67 -10.44 7.33
N LEU A 79 2.27 -9.29 7.01
CA LEU A 79 1.61 -7.98 7.08
C LEU A 79 0.33 -7.85 6.20
N PRO A 80 0.23 -8.44 4.98
CA PRO A 80 -1.01 -8.43 4.21
C PRO A 80 -2.15 -9.17 4.92
N LEU A 81 -1.85 -10.33 5.52
CA LEU A 81 -2.83 -11.12 6.26
C LEU A 81 -3.29 -10.36 7.51
N PHE A 82 -2.35 -9.73 8.22
CA PHE A 82 -2.67 -8.87 9.36
C PHE A 82 -3.58 -7.72 8.96
N GLY A 83 -3.28 -7.03 7.85
CA GLY A 83 -4.12 -5.97 7.29
C GLY A 83 -5.54 -6.46 7.00
N SER A 84 -5.70 -7.58 6.30
CA SER A 84 -7.01 -8.18 6.00
C SER A 84 -7.78 -8.59 7.26
N CYS A 85 -7.08 -9.09 8.28
CA CYS A 85 -7.67 -9.45 9.57
C CYS A 85 -8.21 -8.21 10.30
N VAL A 86 -7.42 -7.14 10.35
CA VAL A 86 -7.84 -5.87 10.96
C VAL A 86 -9.03 -5.27 10.20
N GLU A 87 -9.00 -5.24 8.86
CA GLU A 87 -10.12 -4.77 8.04
C GLU A 87 -11.38 -5.60 8.29
N PHE A 88 -11.28 -6.93 8.36
CA PHE A 88 -12.40 -7.80 8.68
C PHE A 88 -12.99 -7.51 10.06
N LEU A 89 -12.16 -7.37 11.10
CA LEU A 89 -12.61 -7.11 12.46
C LEU A 89 -13.31 -5.74 12.58
N LEU A 90 -12.76 -4.70 11.96
CA LEU A 90 -13.37 -3.36 11.96
C LEU A 90 -14.76 -3.39 11.32
N ASN A 91 -14.90 -4.05 10.15
CA ASN A 91 -16.20 -4.19 9.49
C ASN A 91 -17.17 -5.07 10.28
N LEU A 92 -16.70 -6.13 10.93
CA LEU A 92 -17.54 -7.00 11.77
C LEU A 92 -18.14 -6.19 12.93
N VAL A 93 -17.33 -5.36 13.58
CA VAL A 93 -17.77 -4.46 14.66
C VAL A 93 -18.76 -3.42 14.13
N ALA A 94 -18.47 -2.79 12.99
CA ALA A 94 -19.33 -1.78 12.38
C ALA A 94 -20.71 -2.32 12.00
N LEU A 95 -20.76 -3.47 11.30
CA LEU A 95 -22.01 -4.08 10.82
C LEU A 95 -22.91 -4.62 11.94
N ASN A 96 -22.33 -4.96 13.10
CA ASN A 96 -23.07 -5.57 14.21
C ASN A 96 -23.35 -4.58 15.36
N GLY A 97 -22.99 -3.30 15.21
CA GLY A 97 -23.27 -2.27 16.21
C GLY A 97 -22.41 -2.38 17.47
N GLY A 98 -21.15 -2.82 17.35
CA GLY A 98 -20.17 -2.84 18.44
C GLY A 98 -19.71 -4.24 18.90
N GLY A 99 -18.61 -4.28 19.66
CA GLY A 99 -17.98 -5.53 20.12
C GLY A 99 -18.86 -6.39 21.04
N PHE A 100 -19.57 -5.76 21.98
CA PHE A 100 -20.50 -6.47 22.87
C PHE A 100 -21.71 -7.04 22.09
N SER A 101 -22.22 -6.26 21.13
CA SER A 101 -23.33 -6.65 20.26
C SER A 101 -22.98 -7.86 19.39
N ILE A 102 -21.72 -8.06 18.98
CA ILE A 102 -21.28 -9.27 18.27
C ILE A 102 -21.56 -10.53 19.08
N VAL A 103 -21.23 -10.53 20.38
CA VAL A 103 -21.44 -11.70 21.24
C VAL A 103 -22.93 -12.01 21.36
N LEU A 104 -23.75 -10.98 21.57
CA LEU A 104 -25.21 -11.13 21.65
C LEU A 104 -25.82 -11.58 20.30
N ASN A 105 -25.37 -11.03 19.18
CA ASN A 105 -25.85 -11.39 17.85
C ASN A 105 -25.42 -12.80 17.46
N PHE A 106 -24.24 -13.25 17.87
CA PHE A 106 -23.79 -14.62 17.69
C PHE A 106 -24.67 -15.61 18.46
N LEU A 107 -24.91 -15.35 19.75
CA LEU A 107 -25.80 -16.18 20.57
C LEU A 107 -27.25 -16.17 20.06
N GLY A 108 -27.70 -15.04 19.52
CA GLY A 108 -29.05 -14.86 18.97
C GLY A 108 -29.23 -15.26 17.51
N GLY A 109 -28.19 -15.77 16.84
CA GLY A 109 -28.26 -16.17 15.41
C GLY A 109 -28.45 -15.01 14.42
N LYS A 110 -28.17 -13.76 14.83
CA LYS A 110 -28.34 -12.53 14.03
C LYS A 110 -27.00 -11.93 13.57
N LEU A 111 -25.92 -12.70 13.67
CA LEU A 111 -24.58 -12.21 13.31
C LEU A 111 -24.48 -11.94 11.81
N VAL A 112 -24.13 -10.71 11.44
CA VAL A 112 -23.88 -10.32 10.04
C VAL A 112 -22.37 -10.42 9.78
N LEU A 113 -21.98 -11.27 8.83
CA LEU A 113 -20.59 -11.43 8.44
C LEU A 113 -20.19 -10.40 7.36
N PRO A 114 -19.03 -9.73 7.49
CA PRO A 114 -18.52 -8.80 6.48
C PRO A 114 -18.29 -9.48 5.13
N ASN A 115 -18.83 -8.88 4.06
CA ASN A 115 -18.54 -9.28 2.69
C ASN A 115 -17.63 -8.23 2.02
N PRO A 116 -16.35 -8.55 1.70
CA PRO A 116 -15.40 -7.62 1.07
C PRO A 116 -15.86 -6.99 -0.25
N GLU A 117 -16.80 -7.63 -0.95
CA GLU A 117 -17.34 -7.14 -2.23
C GLU A 117 -18.60 -6.28 -2.07
N SER A 118 -19.10 -6.13 -0.84
CA SER A 118 -20.29 -5.34 -0.56
C SER A 118 -19.99 -3.85 -0.38
N GLU A 119 -20.99 -3.02 -0.66
CA GLU A 119 -20.93 -1.58 -0.40
C GLU A 119 -20.78 -1.22 1.08
N ASN A 120 -21.16 -2.12 1.99
CA ASN A 120 -21.04 -1.87 3.43
C ASN A 120 -19.67 -2.28 4.00
N TYR A 121 -18.75 -2.75 3.15
CA TYR A 121 -17.40 -3.11 3.55
C TYR A 121 -16.42 -1.99 3.23
N LEU A 122 -15.80 -1.44 4.27
CA LEU A 122 -14.81 -0.38 4.19
C LEU A 122 -13.39 -0.92 4.30
N SER A 123 -12.47 -0.31 3.55
CA SER A 123 -11.03 -0.52 3.76
C SER A 123 -10.59 0.02 5.13
N PHE A 124 -9.35 -0.24 5.53
CA PHE A 124 -8.79 0.36 6.74
C PHE A 124 -8.86 1.89 6.71
N ILE A 125 -8.52 2.50 5.58
CA ILE A 125 -8.61 3.96 5.38
C ILE A 125 -10.07 4.44 5.42
N GLY A 126 -10.99 3.68 4.82
CA GLY A 126 -12.43 3.98 4.88
C GLY A 126 -12.99 3.94 6.30
N ASN A 127 -12.49 3.05 7.16
CA ASN A 127 -12.89 3.01 8.57
C ASN A 127 -12.34 4.19 9.40
N LEU A 128 -11.17 4.75 9.01
CA LEU A 128 -10.62 5.95 9.66
C LEU A 128 -11.39 7.22 9.31
N ASP A 129 -11.99 7.28 8.11
CA ASP A 129 -12.85 8.37 7.68
C ASP A 129 -14.10 7.87 6.96
N ILE A 130 -15.15 7.63 7.75
CA ILE A 130 -16.44 7.10 7.30
C ILE A 130 -17.29 8.09 6.47
N ARG A 131 -16.87 9.36 6.35
CA ARG A 131 -17.68 10.38 5.67
C ARG A 131 -17.66 10.13 4.17
N ALA A 132 -18.78 9.70 3.60
CA ALA A 132 -18.93 9.50 2.16
C ALA A 132 -19.53 10.72 1.44
N LYS A 133 -20.27 11.57 2.17
CA LYS A 133 -20.97 12.74 1.61
C LYS A 133 -20.04 13.91 1.38
N LEU A 134 -20.17 14.55 0.23
CA LEU A 134 -19.76 15.94 0.06
C LEU A 134 -20.76 16.77 0.87
N GLU A 135 -20.30 17.61 1.80
CA GLU A 135 -21.22 18.37 2.68
C GLU A 135 -22.19 19.20 1.83
N ASP A 136 -23.48 19.20 2.20
CA ASP A 136 -24.55 19.90 1.47
C ASP A 136 -24.28 21.41 1.30
N ALA A 137 -23.35 21.97 2.09
CA ALA A 137 -22.92 23.35 2.04
C ALA A 137 -21.94 23.67 0.90
N VAL A 138 -21.33 22.67 0.26
CA VAL A 138 -20.34 22.88 -0.80
C VAL A 138 -21.01 22.76 -2.16
N GLN A 139 -21.57 23.87 -2.64
CA GLN A 139 -22.11 23.98 -3.99
C GLN A 139 -20.98 23.95 -5.04
N ARG A 140 -21.29 23.56 -6.27
CA ARG A 140 -20.31 23.44 -7.36
C ARG A 140 -19.64 24.78 -7.68
N GLU A 141 -20.37 25.87 -7.48
CA GLU A 141 -19.94 27.25 -7.70
C GLU A 141 -18.99 27.74 -6.61
N ASP A 142 -18.92 27.05 -5.45
CA ASP A 142 -17.94 27.37 -4.42
C ASP A 142 -16.54 26.95 -4.88
N SER A 143 -15.59 27.88 -4.72
CA SER A 143 -14.14 27.63 -4.80
C SER A 143 -13.66 26.36 -4.08
N LYS A 144 -14.36 25.94 -3.01
CA LYS A 144 -14.03 24.77 -2.19
C LYS A 144 -14.53 23.44 -2.79
N TYR A 145 -15.39 23.47 -3.80
CA TYR A 145 -15.99 22.27 -4.39
C TYR A 145 -14.96 21.28 -4.92
N TYR A 146 -14.14 21.71 -5.89
CA TYR A 146 -13.15 20.83 -6.51
C TYR A 146 -12.07 20.35 -5.53
N PRO A 147 -11.55 21.18 -4.60
CA PRO A 147 -10.68 20.71 -3.53
C PRO A 147 -11.34 19.64 -2.65
N ALA A 148 -12.58 19.86 -2.20
CA ALA A 148 -13.29 18.90 -1.37
C ALA A 148 -13.59 17.59 -2.13
N LEU A 149 -14.06 17.69 -3.37
CA LEU A 149 -14.30 16.53 -4.24
C LEU A 149 -13.01 15.73 -4.49
N SER A 150 -11.89 16.41 -4.75
CA SER A 150 -10.59 15.76 -4.93
C SER A 150 -10.13 15.03 -3.67
N MET A 151 -10.31 15.66 -2.50
CA MET A 151 -10.00 15.03 -1.22
C MET A 151 -10.87 13.79 -0.99
N MET A 152 -12.18 13.89 -1.24
CA MET A 152 -13.14 12.77 -1.12
C MET A 152 -12.82 11.63 -2.10
N ALA A 153 -12.48 11.94 -3.35
CA ALA A 153 -12.07 10.96 -4.35
C ALA A 153 -10.75 10.26 -3.97
N SER A 154 -9.78 11.01 -3.47
CA SER A 154 -8.46 10.49 -3.05
C SER A 154 -8.53 9.50 -1.89
N LYS A 155 -9.54 9.63 -1.02
CA LYS A 155 -9.77 8.66 0.07
C LYS A 155 -10.70 7.52 -0.37
N ALA A 156 -11.71 7.82 -1.18
CA ALA A 156 -12.71 6.83 -1.58
C ALA A 156 -12.09 5.69 -2.38
N CYS A 157 -11.09 6.00 -3.24
CA CYS A 157 -10.41 5.04 -4.11
C CYS A 157 -9.66 3.90 -3.38
N TYR A 158 -9.57 3.94 -2.05
CA TYR A 158 -9.04 2.83 -1.23
C TYR A 158 -10.07 1.72 -0.96
N ASN A 159 -11.36 1.98 -1.17
CA ASN A 159 -12.45 1.04 -0.92
C ASN A 159 -12.74 0.16 -2.15
N ASN A 160 -13.64 -0.81 -1.98
CA ASN A 160 -14.03 -1.73 -3.05
C ASN A 160 -14.95 -1.05 -4.09
N ALA A 161 -15.13 -1.71 -5.24
CA ALA A 161 -15.91 -1.18 -6.36
C ALA A 161 -17.39 -0.93 -6.02
N ALA A 162 -18.03 -1.78 -5.20
CA ALA A 162 -19.42 -1.60 -4.81
C ALA A 162 -19.59 -0.34 -3.94
N TYR A 163 -18.74 -0.16 -2.92
CA TYR A 163 -18.74 1.06 -2.11
C TYR A 163 -18.51 2.31 -2.96
N LEU A 164 -17.56 2.23 -3.90
CA LEU A 164 -17.25 3.35 -4.80
C LEU A 164 -18.43 3.73 -5.68
N LYS A 165 -19.12 2.73 -6.26
CA LYS A 165 -20.30 2.96 -7.08
C LYS A 165 -21.40 3.67 -6.28
N THR A 166 -21.75 3.13 -5.10
CA THR A 166 -22.74 3.73 -4.19
C THR A 166 -22.32 5.14 -3.77
N THR A 167 -21.03 5.36 -3.46
CA THR A 167 -20.48 6.69 -3.12
C THR A 167 -20.70 7.71 -4.24
N VAL A 168 -20.32 7.36 -5.47
CA VAL A 168 -20.37 8.26 -6.62
C VAL A 168 -21.82 8.55 -7.04
N GLU A 169 -22.64 7.51 -7.18
CA GLU A 169 -24.01 7.63 -7.69
C GLU A 169 -24.97 8.20 -6.63
N ASP A 170 -24.93 7.67 -5.39
CA ASP A 170 -25.94 8.01 -4.38
C ASP A 170 -25.56 9.20 -3.53
N TYR A 171 -24.27 9.39 -3.23
CA TYR A 171 -23.84 10.46 -2.33
C TYR A 171 -23.30 11.68 -3.07
N TRP A 172 -22.53 11.51 -4.16
CA TRP A 172 -22.01 12.65 -4.93
C TRP A 172 -22.92 13.06 -6.09
N LYS A 173 -23.90 12.23 -6.44
CA LYS A 173 -24.83 12.45 -7.56
C LYS A 173 -24.11 12.60 -8.90
N MET A 174 -23.05 11.82 -9.08
CA MET A 174 -22.21 11.77 -10.29
C MET A 174 -22.38 10.43 -11.00
N GLU A 175 -21.92 10.35 -12.24
CA GLU A 175 -21.88 9.08 -12.99
C GLU A 175 -20.62 8.29 -12.63
N PHE A 176 -20.82 7.04 -12.20
CA PHE A 176 -19.73 6.09 -12.01
C PHE A 176 -19.29 5.54 -13.38
N VAL A 177 -18.13 6.01 -13.86
CA VAL A 177 -17.59 5.58 -15.16
C VAL A 177 -16.91 4.22 -15.05
N GLY A 178 -16.12 4.02 -14.00
CA GLY A 178 -15.48 2.73 -13.77
C GLY A 178 -14.43 2.71 -12.68
N PHE A 179 -14.05 1.49 -12.30
CA PHE A 179 -12.96 1.20 -11.38
C PHE A 179 -12.03 0.15 -12.00
N TYR A 180 -10.77 0.50 -12.18
CA TYR A 180 -9.81 -0.29 -12.97
C TYR A 180 -8.58 -0.67 -12.16
N ASN A 181 -8.04 -1.87 -12.42
CA ASN A 181 -6.72 -2.30 -11.95
C ASN A 181 -5.70 -2.08 -13.07
N CYS A 182 -4.84 -1.09 -12.92
CA CYS A 182 -3.77 -0.74 -13.86
C CYS A 182 -2.49 -1.52 -13.55
N LEU A 183 -1.74 -1.85 -14.60
CA LEU A 183 -0.43 -2.49 -14.50
C LEU A 183 0.60 -1.47 -13.98
N ASN A 184 1.32 -1.84 -12.93
CA ASN A 184 2.52 -1.15 -12.50
C ASN A 184 3.72 -1.79 -13.21
N GLU A 185 4.28 -1.11 -14.21
CA GLU A 185 5.40 -1.61 -15.02
C GLU A 185 6.66 -1.88 -14.19
N TYR A 186 6.93 -1.08 -13.16
CA TYR A 186 8.09 -1.27 -12.28
C TYR A 186 7.99 -2.56 -11.44
N GLN A 187 6.77 -2.94 -11.06
CA GLN A 187 6.52 -4.13 -10.24
C GLN A 187 6.07 -5.35 -11.06
N GLY A 188 5.72 -5.17 -12.34
CA GLY A 188 5.13 -6.21 -13.19
C GLY A 188 3.80 -6.76 -12.66
N LYS A 189 3.07 -6.00 -11.83
CA LYS A 189 1.84 -6.44 -11.15
C LYS A 189 0.72 -5.39 -11.31
N THR A 190 -0.54 -5.83 -11.34
CA THR A 190 -1.70 -4.93 -11.38
C THR A 190 -2.03 -4.41 -9.98
N THR A 191 -1.21 -3.49 -9.47
CA THR A 191 -1.31 -2.97 -8.09
C THR A 191 -1.93 -1.59 -7.99
N THR A 192 -2.03 -0.84 -9.09
CA THR A 192 -2.56 0.52 -9.09
C THR A 192 -4.04 0.52 -9.42
N GLN A 193 -4.88 0.96 -8.50
CA GLN A 193 -6.33 1.07 -8.71
C GLN A 193 -6.72 2.49 -9.09
N VAL A 194 -7.67 2.63 -10.02
CA VAL A 194 -8.13 3.93 -10.52
C VAL A 194 -9.65 4.00 -10.47
N LEU A 195 -10.18 5.01 -9.80
CA LEU A 195 -11.57 5.42 -9.86
C LEU A 195 -11.73 6.52 -10.92
N ILE A 196 -12.72 6.36 -11.80
CA ILE A 196 -13.15 7.41 -12.72
C ILE A 196 -14.63 7.70 -12.45
N ALA A 197 -14.94 8.96 -12.16
CA ALA A 197 -16.29 9.48 -12.01
C ALA A 197 -16.51 10.67 -12.95
N LEU A 198 -17.73 10.86 -13.40
CA LEU A 198 -18.11 11.95 -14.29
C LEU A 198 -19.16 12.83 -13.62
N ASP A 199 -18.77 14.07 -13.36
CA ASP A 199 -19.61 15.11 -12.81
C ASP A 199 -20.22 15.95 -13.95
N LYS A 200 -21.47 15.63 -14.31
CA LYS A 200 -22.19 16.27 -15.41
C LYS A 200 -22.79 17.61 -14.98
N HIS A 201 -22.58 18.64 -15.79
CA HIS A 201 -23.21 19.95 -15.66
C HIS A 201 -23.66 20.46 -17.03
N GLU A 202 -24.59 21.42 -17.04
CA GLU A 202 -25.13 22.02 -18.27
C GLU A 202 -24.02 22.61 -19.16
N ASP A 203 -23.10 23.39 -18.58
CA ASP A 203 -22.05 24.06 -19.34
C ASP A 203 -20.76 23.24 -19.53
N ARG A 204 -20.46 22.31 -18.61
CA ARG A 204 -19.19 21.58 -18.60
C ARG A 204 -19.27 20.26 -17.85
N HIS A 205 -18.81 19.20 -18.50
CA HIS A 205 -18.57 17.93 -17.84
C HIS A 205 -17.18 17.92 -17.19
N THR A 206 -17.08 17.39 -15.98
CA THR A 206 -15.80 17.26 -15.27
C THR A 206 -15.53 15.79 -14.95
N TYR A 207 -14.42 15.25 -15.47
CA TYR A 207 -13.95 13.93 -15.07
C TYR A 207 -13.11 14.04 -13.80
N VAL A 208 -13.44 13.21 -12.82
CA VAL A 208 -12.65 13.02 -11.60
C VAL A 208 -11.91 11.69 -11.74
N VAL A 209 -10.59 11.75 -11.73
CA VAL A 209 -9.72 10.57 -11.80
C VAL A 209 -8.91 10.49 -10.52
N ALA A 210 -9.14 9.44 -9.73
CA ALA A 210 -8.43 9.23 -8.48
C ALA A 210 -7.67 7.91 -8.50
N PHE A 211 -6.37 8.01 -8.30
CA PHE A 211 -5.48 6.86 -8.16
C PHE A 211 -5.39 6.47 -6.69
N ARG A 212 -5.50 5.17 -6.42
CA ARG A 212 -5.18 4.60 -5.11
C ARG A 212 -3.68 4.71 -4.90
N GLY A 213 -3.29 5.33 -3.78
CA GLY A 213 -1.89 5.40 -3.37
C GLY A 213 -1.29 4.03 -3.05
N ASN A 214 0.03 3.97 -2.91
CA ASN A 214 0.74 2.71 -2.78
C ASN A 214 0.38 1.98 -1.47
N ARG A 215 0.04 0.69 -1.57
CA ARG A 215 0.16 -0.25 -0.46
C ARG A 215 1.60 -0.74 -0.50
N SER A 216 2.51 -0.03 0.16
CA SER A 216 3.89 -0.53 0.33
C SER A 216 3.83 -1.83 1.11
N LEU A 217 4.00 -2.94 0.41
CA LEU A 217 4.23 -4.28 0.95
C LEU A 217 5.42 -4.88 0.20
#